data_AF-A0A151SS19-F1
#
_entry.id   AF-A0A151SS19-F1
#
_cell.length_a   1.000
_cell.length_b   1.000
_cell.length_c   1.000
_cell.angle_alpha   90.00
_cell.angle_beta   90.00
_cell.angle_gamma   90.00
#
_symmetry.space_group_name_H-M   'P 1'
#
loop_
_entity.id
_entity.type
_entity.pdbx_description
1 polymer ?
#
loop_
_entity_poly.entity_id
_entity_poly.type
_entity_poly.pdbx_seq_one_letter_code
_entity_poly.pdbx_strand_id
1 'polypeptide(L)' 'MWSNPELKRTSKGRPKSSRIRIEMDIREQHNRVKNCSYCHTSGHTRKTCPNIGHGFSSRHH' A
#
# COMPACT_ATOMS: atom_id res chain seq x y z
N MET A 1 -14.01 -23.86 -39.11
CA MET A 1 -14.22 -24.27 -37.71
C MET A 1 -14.58 -23.04 -36.89
N TRP A 2 -15.86 -22.86 -36.58
CA TRP A 2 -16.34 -21.71 -35.78
C TRP A 2 -16.22 -22.05 -34.30
N SER A 3 -15.51 -21.21 -33.53
CA SER A 3 -15.35 -21.44 -32.09
C SER A 3 -16.68 -21.29 -31.37
N ASN A 4 -17.07 -22.27 -30.56
CA ASN A 4 -18.31 -22.21 -29.79
C ASN A 4 -18.24 -21.04 -28.79
N PRO A 5 -19.12 -20.02 -28.90
CA PRO A 5 -19.12 -18.86 -28.03
C PRO A 5 -19.46 -19.17 -26.57
N GLU A 6 -20.10 -20.32 -26.28
CA GLU A 6 -20.45 -20.73 -24.91
C GLU A 6 -19.26 -21.23 -24.09
N LEU A 7 -18.17 -21.65 -24.74
CA LEU A 7 -16.96 -22.12 -24.06
C LEU A 7 -15.97 -20.99 -23.77
N LYS A 8 -16.38 -19.73 -24.02
CA LYS A 8 -15.55 -18.57 -23.75
C LYS A 8 -15.41 -18.38 -22.24
N ARG A 9 -14.18 -18.52 -21.73
CA ARG A 9 -13.84 -18.14 -20.35
C ARG A 9 -14.22 -16.68 -20.16
N THR A 10 -15.19 -16.42 -19.28
CA THR A 10 -15.61 -15.04 -18.98
C THR A 10 -14.42 -14.28 -18.40
N SER A 11 -14.20 -13.06 -18.89
CA SER A 11 -13.05 -12.21 -18.54
C SER A 11 -13.13 -11.62 -17.13
N LYS A 12 -13.85 -12.26 -16.20
CA LYS A 12 -13.80 -11.87 -14.80
C LYS A 12 -12.37 -12.11 -14.33
N GLY A 13 -11.60 -11.03 -14.30
CA GLY A 13 -10.21 -11.04 -13.87
C GLY A 13 -10.06 -11.59 -12.45
N ARG A 14 -8.82 -11.70 -11.99
CA ARG A 14 -8.54 -12.25 -10.66
C ARG A 14 -9.34 -11.49 -9.58
N PRO A 15 -10.11 -12.19 -8.73
CA PRO A 15 -10.80 -11.54 -7.62
C PRO A 15 -9.79 -10.82 -6.72
N LYS A 16 -10.17 -9.66 -6.18
CA LYS A 16 -9.34 -8.96 -5.20
C LYS A 16 -9.14 -9.86 -3.98
N SER A 17 -7.91 -10.31 -3.74
CA SER A 17 -7.58 -11.06 -2.53
C SER A 17 -7.44 -10.08 -1.38
N SER A 18 -8.19 -10.28 -0.30
CA SER A 18 -7.89 -9.70 1.01
C SER A 18 -7.11 -10.74 1.81
N ARG A 19 -5.93 -10.36 2.30
CA ARG A 19 -5.13 -11.22 3.17
C ARG A 19 -5.70 -11.19 4.59
N ILE A 20 -5.96 -12.36 5.18
CA ILE A 20 -6.30 -12.49 6.60
C ILE A 20 -5.01 -12.29 7.40
N ARG A 21 -5.02 -11.41 8.41
CA ARG A 21 -3.85 -11.15 9.27
C ARG A 21 -3.73 -12.24 10.34
N ILE A 22 -2.51 -12.74 10.55
CA ILE A 22 -2.18 -13.68 11.64
C ILE A 22 -1.43 -12.97 12.76
N GLU A 23 -1.20 -13.65 13.89
CA GLU A 23 -0.54 -13.07 15.07
C GLU A 23 0.83 -12.47 14.76
N MET A 24 1.62 -13.11 13.90
CA MET A 24 2.93 -12.58 13.48
C MET A 24 2.81 -11.21 12.80
N ASP A 25 1.80 -11.03 11.95
CA ASP A 25 1.55 -9.74 11.28
C ASP A 25 1.16 -8.65 12.28
N ILE A 26 0.37 -9.01 13.29
CA ILE A 26 -0.08 -8.08 14.33
C ILE A 26 1.10 -7.64 15.18
N ARG A 27 1.94 -8.59 15.59
CA ARG A 27 3.15 -8.32 16.39
C ARG A 27 4.15 -7.45 15.62
N GLU A 28 4.36 -7.73 14.34
CA GLU A 28 5.23 -6.90 13.49
C GLU A 28 4.68 -5.48 13.32
N GLN A 29 3.36 -5.33 13.11
CA GLN A 29 2.73 -4.03 12.97
C GLN A 29 2.88 -3.17 14.24
N HIS A 30 2.81 -3.78 15.43
CA HIS A 30 2.90 -3.07 16.69
C HIS A 30 4.34 -2.62 17.02
N ASN A 31 5.35 -3.34 16.51
CA ASN A 31 6.75 -3.00 16.70
C ASN A 31 7.23 -1.89 15.72
N ARG A 32 6.51 -1.65 14.62
CA ARG A 32 6.87 -0.58 13.69
C ARG A 32 6.57 0.79 14.29
N VAL A 33 7.63 1.51 14.63
CA VAL A 33 7.56 2.96 14.90
C VAL A 33 6.93 3.63 13.67
N LYS A 34 5.76 4.25 13.86
CA LYS A 34 5.10 4.99 12.78
C LYS A 34 5.91 6.24 12.48
N ASN A 35 6.65 6.18 11.39
CA ASN A 35 7.33 7.34 10.84
C ASN A 35 6.40 8.10 9.89
N CYS A 36 6.69 9.39 9.72
CA CYS A 36 6.03 10.20 8.73
C CYS A 36 6.26 9.58 7.34
N SER A 37 5.21 9.28 6.58
CA SER A 37 5.35 8.70 5.24
C SER A 37 5.92 9.65 4.18
N TYR A 38 6.21 10.90 4.55
CA TYR A 38 6.86 11.88 3.68
C TYR A 38 8.36 12.01 3.98
N CYS A 39 8.74 12.29 5.24
CA CYS A 39 10.14 12.52 5.63
C CYS A 39 10.75 11.40 6.49
N HIS A 40 10.02 10.32 6.74
CA HIS A 40 10.46 9.14 7.49
C HIS A 40 10.94 9.40 8.94
N THR A 41 10.66 10.57 9.49
CA THR A 41 10.94 10.90 10.90
C THR A 41 9.76 10.54 11.80
N SER A 42 10.04 10.14 13.05
CA SER A 42 9.01 9.92 14.07
C SER A 42 8.43 11.24 14.62
N GLY A 43 7.32 11.16 15.36
CA GLY A 43 6.73 12.30 16.08
C GLY A 43 5.64 13.06 15.32
N HIS A 44 5.45 12.82 14.02
CA HIS A 44 4.36 13.42 13.26
C HIS A 44 3.87 12.52 12.11
N THR A 45 2.66 12.79 11.61
CA THR A 45 2.10 12.09 10.45
C THR A 45 2.31 12.92 9.19
N ARG A 46 2.10 12.32 8.00
CA ARG A 46 2.16 13.06 6.74
C ARG A 46 1.32 14.35 6.79
N LYS A 47 0.12 14.34 7.38
CA LYS A 47 -0.75 15.53 7.43
C LYS A 47 -0.16 16.70 8.19
N THR A 48 0.67 16.44 9.20
CA THR A 48 1.29 17.45 10.07
C THR A 48 2.78 17.60 9.78
N CYS A 49 3.24 17.13 8.62
CA CYS A 49 4.64 17.15 8.28
C CYS A 49 5.10 18.58 7.97
N PRO A 50 6.08 19.12 8.72
CA PRO A 50 6.58 20.47 8.49
C PRO A 50 7.23 20.61 7.10
N ASN A 51 7.74 19.50 6.55
CA ASN A 51 8.36 19.46 5.22
C ASN A 51 7.35 19.45 4.06
N ILE A 52 6.03 19.44 4.32
CA ILE A 52 5.02 19.54 3.25
C ILE A 52 4.70 21.00 2.92
N GLY A 53 4.76 21.90 3.91
CA GLY A 53 4.59 23.34 3.70
C GLY A 53 5.88 24.01 3.20
N HIS A 54 7.04 23.49 3.62
CA HIS A 54 8.34 23.89 3.09
C HIS A 54 8.69 22.97 1.93
N GLY A 55 8.38 23.41 0.70
CA GLY A 55 8.90 22.79 -0.51
C GLY A 55 10.43 22.87 -0.52
N PHE A 56 11.11 21.93 0.13
CA PHE A 56 12.54 21.74 -0.02
C PHE A 56 12.80 20.37 -0.62
N SER A 57 13.03 20.44 -1.93
CA SER A 57 13.73 19.47 -2.76
C SER A 57 14.69 18.60 -1.96
N SER A 58 14.35 17.32 -1.77
CA SER A 58 15.40 16.31 -1.66
C SER A 58 14.90 14.98 -2.17
N ARG A 59 14.90 14.92 -3.51
CA ARG A 59 14.88 13.72 -4.33
C ARG A 59 16.03 12.82 -3.82
N HIS A 60 15.69 11.75 -3.11
CA HIS A 60 16.67 10.71 -2.76
C HIS A 60 16.85 9.77 -3.95
N HIS A 61 18.11 9.49 -4.28
CA HIS A 61 18.60 8.63 -5.37
C HIS A 61 18.08 7.18 -5.28
#